data_AF-A0A9N9D075-F1
#
_entry.id   AF-A0A9N9D075-F1
#
_cell.length_a   1.000
_cell.length_b   1.000
_cell.length_c   1.000
_cell.angle_alpha   90.00
_cell.angle_beta   90.00
_cell.angle_gamma   90.00
#
_symmetry.space_group_name_H-M   'P 1'
#
loop_
_entity.id
_entity.type
_entity.pdbx_description
1 polymer ?
#
loop_
_entity_poly.entity_id
_entity_poly.type
_entity_poly.pdbx_seq_one_letter_code
_entity_poly.pdbx_strand_id
1 'polypeptide(L)'
;MPALLFNWNQAGFNDTNVPNCRNGVAGQTQGSIIANLLANGATDFMNLSILFIFPNGHAIGAWGRNVSMNLPWAKHQAGVPDICNQLLRLNKITTRTANVDIEDFLGVLK
;
A
#
# COMPACT_ATOMS: atom_id res chain seq x y z
N MET A 1 10.87 -0.93 14.21
CA MET A 1 9.66 -1.37 13.49
C MET A 1 9.41 -0.36 12.38
N PRO A 2 9.57 -0.75 11.11
CA PRO A 2 9.23 0.12 10.00
C PRO A 2 7.73 0.09 9.72
N ALA A 3 7.23 1.11 9.03
CA ALA A 3 5.83 1.18 8.63
C ALA A 3 5.68 1.69 7.21
N LEU A 4 4.54 1.39 6.59
CA LEU A 4 4.12 1.97 5.32
C LEU A 4 2.93 2.90 5.55
N LEU A 5 3.02 4.11 5.02
CA LEU A 5 1.94 5.10 5.02
C LEU A 5 1.42 5.29 3.59
N PHE A 6 0.14 5.02 3.39
CA PHE A 6 -0.53 5.11 2.10
C PHE A 6 -1.38 6.38 2.01
N ASN A 7 -1.22 7.10 0.91
CA ASN A 7 -2.17 8.09 0.43
C ASN A 7 -2.97 7.45 -0.71
N TRP A 8 -4.09 6.81 -0.37
CA TRP A 8 -4.94 6.10 -1.35
C TRP A 8 -5.60 7.07 -2.33
N ASN A 9 -5.75 6.61 -3.57
CA ASN A 9 -6.53 7.30 -4.58
C ASN A 9 -7.76 6.46 -4.93
N GLN A 10 -8.94 6.89 -4.48
CA GLN A 10 -10.16 6.14 -4.75
C GLN A 10 -10.55 6.11 -6.23
N ALA A 11 -10.18 7.12 -7.02
CA ALA A 11 -10.40 7.07 -8.46
C ALA A 11 -9.61 5.94 -9.13
N GLY A 12 -8.49 5.51 -8.54
CA GLY A 12 -7.74 4.34 -9.03
C GLY A 12 -8.48 3.02 -8.78
N PHE A 13 -9.21 2.87 -7.67
CA PHE A 13 -9.98 1.65 -7.42
C PHE A 13 -11.32 1.61 -8.16
N ASN A 14 -11.77 2.76 -8.68
CA ASN A 14 -13.08 2.96 -9.28
C ASN A 14 -12.94 3.65 -10.65
N ASP A 15 -12.07 3.13 -11.52
CA ASP A 15 -11.91 3.64 -12.89
C ASP A 15 -13.12 3.33 -13.79
N THR A 16 -14.03 2.47 -13.31
CA THR A 16 -15.31 2.16 -13.94
C THR A 16 -16.49 2.71 -13.14
N ASN A 17 -17.67 2.74 -13.75
CA ASN A 17 -18.91 3.16 -13.07
C ASN A 17 -19.38 2.17 -11.99
N VAL A 18 -18.73 1.00 -11.86
CA VAL A 18 -19.05 0.01 -10.83
C VAL A 18 -18.07 0.20 -9.67
N PRO A 19 -18.56 0.52 -8.45
CA PRO A 19 -17.68 0.69 -7.30
C PRO A 19 -16.87 -0.58 -6.99
N ASN A 20 -15.63 -0.39 -6.53
CA ASN A 20 -14.70 -1.44 -6.13
C ASN A 20 -14.42 -2.47 -7.24
N CYS A 21 -14.51 -2.06 -8.49
CA CYS A 21 -14.25 -2.88 -9.66
C CYS A 21 -13.22 -2.20 -10.55
N ARG A 22 -11.97 -2.15 -10.06
CA ARG A 22 -10.87 -1.65 -10.88
C ARG A 22 -10.76 -2.50 -12.15
N ASN A 23 -10.61 -1.86 -13.31
CA ASN A 23 -10.63 -2.51 -14.63
C ASN A 23 -11.90 -3.34 -14.90
N GLY A 24 -13.01 -3.06 -14.19
CA GLY A 24 -14.25 -3.85 -14.27
C GLY A 24 -14.16 -5.24 -13.62
N VAL A 25 -13.09 -5.55 -12.88
CA VAL A 25 -12.88 -6.85 -12.25
C VAL A 25 -13.27 -6.79 -10.77
N ALA A 26 -14.28 -7.58 -10.40
CA ALA A 26 -14.69 -7.71 -9.01
C ALA A 26 -13.53 -8.23 -8.15
N GLY A 27 -13.34 -7.62 -6.98
CA GLY A 27 -12.29 -7.99 -6.03
C GLY A 27 -10.96 -7.25 -6.21
N GLN A 28 -10.82 -6.35 -7.19
CA GLN A 28 -9.69 -5.42 -7.27
C GLN A 28 -9.94 -4.17 -6.42
N THR A 29 -9.95 -4.36 -5.09
CA THR A 29 -10.38 -3.36 -4.11
C THR A 29 -9.22 -2.91 -3.21
N GLN A 30 -9.35 -1.76 -2.55
CA GLN A 30 -8.42 -1.36 -1.48
C GLN A 30 -8.33 -2.45 -0.40
N GLY A 31 -9.47 -3.06 -0.04
CA GLY A 31 -9.54 -4.15 0.93
C GLY A 31 -8.70 -5.37 0.54
N SER A 32 -8.54 -5.66 -0.75
CA SER A 32 -7.72 -6.78 -1.23
C SER A 32 -6.22 -6.53 -1.04
N ILE A 33 -5.79 -5.27 -1.15
CA ILE A 33 -4.41 -4.87 -0.86
C ILE A 33 -4.16 -4.91 0.64
N ILE A 34 -5.12 -4.43 1.44
CA ILE A 34 -5.07 -4.48 2.90
C ILE A 34 -4.99 -5.94 3.38
N ALA A 35 -5.85 -6.82 2.87
CA ALA A 35 -5.80 -8.24 3.19
C ALA A 35 -4.42 -8.85 2.84
N ASN A 36 -3.84 -8.45 1.71
CA ASN A 36 -2.50 -8.88 1.32
C ASN A 36 -1.40 -8.34 2.27
N LEU A 37 -1.50 -7.08 2.70
CA LEU A 37 -0.60 -6.50 3.71
C LEU A 37 -0.65 -7.29 5.02
N LEU A 38 -1.86 -7.55 5.53
CA LEU A 38 -2.06 -8.30 6.77
C LEU A 38 -1.56 -9.75 6.65
N ALA A 39 -1.79 -10.41 5.52
CA ALA A 39 -1.26 -11.75 5.24
C ALA A 39 0.28 -11.78 5.19
N ASN A 40 0.93 -10.64 4.95
CA ASN A 40 2.40 -10.48 4.98
C ASN A 40 2.93 -10.00 6.35
N GLY A 41 2.10 -10.10 7.39
CA GLY A 41 2.49 -9.80 8.78
C GLY A 41 2.48 -8.32 9.12
N ALA A 42 1.84 -7.48 8.32
CA ALA A 42 1.58 -6.09 8.70
C ALA A 42 0.43 -6.00 9.71
N THR A 43 0.45 -4.97 10.54
CA THR A 43 -0.65 -4.58 11.42
C THR A 43 -1.24 -3.26 10.95
N ASP A 44 -2.56 -3.20 10.72
CA ASP A 44 -3.26 -1.94 10.48
C ASP A 44 -3.32 -1.13 11.78
N PHE A 45 -2.58 -0.02 11.81
CA PHE A 45 -2.50 0.80 13.00
C PHE A 45 -3.82 1.53 13.24
N MET A 46 -4.43 1.26 14.39
CA MET A 46 -5.71 1.85 14.81
C MET A 46 -6.86 1.59 13.83
N ASN A 47 -6.78 0.57 12.97
CA ASN A 47 -7.77 0.27 11.92
C ASN A 47 -8.03 1.46 10.98
N LEU A 48 -7.02 2.30 10.75
CA LEU A 48 -7.14 3.49 9.89
C LEU A 48 -6.99 3.13 8.41
N SER A 49 -6.50 1.94 8.09
CA SER A 49 -6.28 1.46 6.73
C SER A 49 -5.33 2.31 5.89
N ILE A 50 -4.54 3.19 6.53
CA ILE A 50 -3.53 4.04 5.89
C ILE A 50 -2.12 3.79 6.41
N LEU A 51 -1.98 3.31 7.65
CA LEU A 51 -0.68 3.09 8.30
C LEU A 51 -0.53 1.63 8.69
N PHE A 52 0.45 0.97 8.08
CA PHE A 52 0.70 -0.47 8.27
C PHE A 52 2.06 -0.68 8.90
N ILE A 53 2.09 -1.22 10.11
CA ILE A 53 3.32 -1.47 10.86
C ILE A 53 3.83 -2.88 10.54
N PHE A 54 5.11 -3.00 10.23
CA PHE A 54 5.75 -4.27 9.93
C PHE A 54 6.71 -4.70 11.04
N PRO A 55 6.93 -6.01 11.23
CA PRO A 55 7.88 -6.51 12.22
C PRO A 55 9.32 -6.07 11.90
N ASN A 56 9.68 -6.01 10.62
CA ASN A 56 11.02 -5.61 10.15
C ASN A 56 10.99 -5.19 8.66
N GLY A 57 12.12 -4.68 8.15
CA GLY A 57 12.23 -4.25 6.76
C GLY A 57 12.19 -5.41 5.75
N HIS A 58 12.55 -6.64 6.17
CA HIS A 58 12.44 -7.82 5.32
C HIS A 58 10.99 -8.13 4.97
N ALA A 59 10.06 -7.98 5.93
CA ALA A 59 8.63 -8.17 5.70
C ALA A 59 8.05 -7.14 4.70
N ILE A 60 8.52 -5.88 4.72
CA ILE A 60 8.15 -4.88 3.70
C ILE A 60 8.64 -5.32 2.32
N GLY A 61 9.90 -5.76 2.22
CA GLY A 61 10.46 -6.26 0.96
C GLY A 61 9.73 -7.50 0.44
N ALA A 62 9.30 -8.40 1.33
CA ALA A 62 8.48 -9.56 0.99
C ALA A 62 7.11 -9.15 0.46
N TRP A 63 6.44 -8.20 1.12
CA TRP A 63 5.18 -7.65 0.64
C TRP A 63 5.33 -7.03 -0.76
N GLY A 64 6.38 -6.23 -1.00
CA GLY A 64 6.60 -5.63 -2.32
C GLY A 64 6.81 -6.64 -3.45
N ARG A 65 7.47 -7.76 -3.17
CA ARG A 65 7.55 -8.90 -4.12
C ARG A 65 6.18 -9.56 -4.30
N ASN A 66 5.43 -9.74 -3.22
CA ASN A 66 4.09 -10.31 -3.26
C ASN A 66 3.09 -9.45 -4.05
N VAL A 67 3.20 -8.12 -4.01
CA VAL A 67 2.40 -7.23 -4.86
C VAL A 67 2.63 -7.57 -6.34
N SER A 68 3.89 -7.73 -6.75
CA SER A 68 4.23 -8.04 -8.14
C SER A 68 3.69 -9.40 -8.61
N MET A 69 3.57 -10.37 -7.71
CA MET A 69 3.11 -11.73 -8.04
C MET A 69 1.59 -11.90 -7.92
N ASN A 70 0.99 -11.35 -6.87
CA ASN A 70 -0.39 -11.63 -6.49
C ASN A 70 -1.36 -10.47 -6.78
N LEU A 71 -0.84 -9.26 -6.93
CA LEU A 71 -1.64 -8.05 -7.18
C LEU A 71 -1.07 -7.24 -8.36
N PRO A 72 -0.80 -7.85 -9.53
CA PRO A 72 -0.25 -7.12 -10.68
C PRO A 72 -1.16 -5.96 -11.11
N TRP A 73 -2.46 -6.07 -10.88
CA TRP A 73 -3.46 -5.03 -11.14
C TRP A 73 -3.31 -3.77 -10.27
N ALA A 74 -2.64 -3.88 -9.12
CA ALA A 74 -2.43 -2.76 -8.21
C ALA A 74 -1.32 -1.82 -8.70
N LYS A 75 -0.51 -2.27 -9.67
CA LYS A 75 0.53 -1.44 -10.28
C LYS A 75 -0.06 -0.42 -11.25
N HIS A 76 0.75 0.60 -11.53
CA HIS A 76 0.51 1.60 -12.54
C HIS A 76 0.11 0.96 -13.87
N GLN A 77 -0.89 1.54 -14.52
CA GLN A 77 -1.42 1.11 -15.80
C GLN A 77 -1.70 2.32 -16.67
N ALA A 78 -1.25 2.27 -17.93
CA ALA A 78 -1.45 3.37 -18.86
C ALA A 78 -2.95 3.65 -19.06
N GLY A 79 -3.36 4.91 -18.87
CA GLY A 79 -4.75 5.33 -19.04
C GLY A 79 -5.69 5.03 -17.85
N VAL A 80 -5.20 4.39 -16.79
CA VAL A 80 -5.97 4.12 -15.56
C VAL A 80 -5.34 4.90 -14.40
N PRO A 81 -6.12 5.66 -13.60
CA PRO A 81 -5.56 6.36 -12.45
C PRO A 81 -4.85 5.39 -11.49
N ASP A 82 -3.74 5.83 -10.89
CA ASP A 82 -3.04 5.02 -9.88
C ASP A 82 -3.88 4.84 -8.62
N ILE A 83 -3.75 3.71 -7.95
CA ILE A 83 -4.49 3.41 -6.70
C ILE A 83 -3.91 4.13 -5.48
N CYS A 84 -2.71 4.69 -5.60
CA CYS A 84 -1.98 5.32 -4.52
C CYS A 84 -1.20 6.52 -5.06
N ASN A 85 -1.46 7.69 -4.52
CA ASN A 85 -0.77 8.92 -4.93
C ASN A 85 0.64 8.99 -4.35
N GLN A 86 0.80 8.51 -3.11
CA GLN A 86 2.07 8.48 -2.38
C GLN A 86 2.09 7.29 -1.44
N LEU A 87 3.23 6.60 -1.41
CA LEU A 87 3.48 5.52 -0.48
C LEU A 87 4.84 5.78 0.17
N LEU A 88 4.83 6.02 1.47
CA LEU A 88 6.04 6.34 2.23
C LEU A 88 6.41 5.16 3.12
N ARG A 89 7.69 4.86 3.19
CA ARG A 89 8.22 3.94 4.20
C ARG A 89 8.85 4.73 5.33
N LEU A 90 8.36 4.49 6.54
CA LEU A 90 8.92 5.01 7.78
C LEU A 90 9.98 4.03 8.26
N ASN A 91 11.25 4.46 8.24
CA ASN A 91 12.39 3.63 8.63
C ASN A 91 12.65 3.69 10.13
N LYS A 92 12.57 4.89 10.71
CA LYS A 92 12.88 5.14 12.13
C LYS A 92 12.14 6.37 12.65
N ILE A 93 11.72 6.31 13.92
CA ILE A 93 11.26 7.47 14.69
C ILE A 93 12.27 7.69 15.83
N THR A 94 12.81 8.90 15.93
CA THR A 94 13.79 9.26 16.97
C THR A 94 13.07 9.80 18.19
N THR A 95 13.05 9.04 19.28
CA THR A 95 12.21 9.27 20.47
C THR A 95 12.50 10.57 21.25
N ARG A 96 13.64 11.22 21.03
CA ARG A 96 14.01 12.48 21.71
C ARG A 96 13.75 13.74 20.88
N THR A 97 13.72 13.61 19.57
CA THR A 97 13.58 14.76 18.65
C THR A 97 12.30 14.69 17.83
N ALA A 98 11.55 13.59 17.91
CA ALA A 98 10.44 13.26 17.02
C ALA A 98 10.81 13.27 15.52
N ASN A 99 12.11 13.23 15.18
CA ASN A 99 12.53 13.14 13.79
C ASN A 99 12.11 11.79 13.21
N VAL A 100 11.40 11.86 12.08
CA VAL A 100 10.98 10.68 11.32
C VAL A 100 11.88 10.55 10.10
N ASP A 101 12.55 9.41 10.01
CA ASP A 101 13.27 9.00 8.81
C ASP A 101 12.29 8.30 7.86
N ILE A 102 12.08 8.92 6.69
CA ILE A 102 11.12 8.47 5.68
C ILE A 102 11.76 8.39 4.30
N GLU A 103 11.33 7.41 3.50
CA GLU A 103 11.71 7.27 2.09
C GLU A 103 10.47 7.09 1.21
N ASP A 104 10.55 7.54 -0.05
CA ASP A 104 9.55 7.19 -1.05
C ASP A 104 9.61 5.70 -1.35
N PHE A 105 8.45 5.05 -1.28
CA PHE A 105 8.29 3.63 -1.53
C PHE A 105 7.22 3.36 -2.61
N LEU A 106 6.77 4.41 -3.31
CA LEU A 106 5.75 4.31 -4.38
C LEU A 106 6.21 3.44 -5.56
N GLY A 107 7.51 3.28 -5.78
CA GLY A 107 8.06 2.44 -6.85
C GLY A 107 7.59 0.98 -6.83
N VAL A 108 7.10 0.47 -5.69
CA VAL A 108 6.52 -0.88 -5.60
C VAL A 108 5.16 -1.02 -6.31
N LEU A 109 4.46 0.10 -6.49
CA LEU A 109 3.18 0.23 -7.19
C LEU A 109 3.31 0.87 -8.57
N LYS A 110 4.53 1.14 -9.05
CA LYS A 110 4.79 1.62 -10.40
C LYS A 110 5.14 0.49 -11.36
#